data_AF-A0A7V9AR19-F1
#
_entry.id   AF-A0A7V9AR19-F1
#
_cell.length_a   1.000
_cell.length_b   1.000
_cell.length_c   1.000
_cell.angle_alpha   90.00
_cell.angle_beta   90.00
_cell.angle_gamma   90.00
#
_symmetry.space_group_name_H-M   'P 1'
#
loop_
_entity.id
_entity.type
_entity.pdbx_description
1 polymer ?
#
loop_
_entity_poly.entity_id
_entity_poly.type
_entity_poly.pdbx_seq_one_letter_code
_entity_poly.pdbx_strand_id
1 'polypeptide(L)' 'QGLCSITITATAKTTGPTGVEMEAITAVSIAALTIYDMCKAVDKGMGVTDVYLLAKSGGKSGTYTRV' A
#
# COMPACT_ATOMS: atom_id res chain seq x y z
N GLN A 1 -7.57 -0.26 23.81
CA GLN A 1 -8.77 -0.72 23.10
C GLN A 1 -8.29 -1.38 21.81
N GLY A 2 -8.60 -2.65 21.59
CA GLY A 2 -8.16 -3.36 20.39
C GLY A 2 -8.91 -2.82 19.19
N LEU A 3 -8.31 -1.90 18.45
CA LEU A 3 -8.83 -1.47 17.16
C LEU A 3 -8.57 -2.61 16.18
N CYS A 4 -9.64 -3.20 15.67
CA CYS A 4 -9.52 -4.20 14.62
C CYS A 4 -9.04 -3.48 13.34
N SER A 5 -7.95 -3.95 12.74
CA SER A 5 -7.36 -3.34 11.55
C SER A 5 -7.16 -4.38 10.45
N ILE A 6 -7.07 -3.89 9.21
CA ILE A 6 -6.75 -4.71 8.03
C ILE A 6 -5.40 -4.23 7.50
N THR A 7 -4.41 -5.12 7.50
CA THR A 7 -3.09 -4.83 6.93
C THR A 7 -3.04 -5.25 5.47
N ILE A 8 -2.69 -4.32 4.59
CA ILE A 8 -2.57 -4.57 3.15
C ILE A 8 -1.11 -4.41 2.76
N THR A 9 -0.56 -5.41 2.07
CA THR A 9 0.80 -5.36 1.50
C THR A 9 0.72 -5.68 0.02
N ALA A 10 1.35 -4.84 -0.81
CA ALA A 10 1.48 -5.08 -2.25
C ALA A 10 2.94 -5.09 -2.65
N THR A 11 3.28 -5.92 -3.64
CA THR A 11 4.61 -5.98 -4.25
C THR A 11 4.44 -5.85 -5.76
N ALA A 12 5.15 -4.89 -6.35
CA ALA A 12 5.24 -4.71 -7.79
C ALA A 12 6.66 -5.03 -8.27
N LYS A 13 6.79 -5.62 -9.46
CA LYS A 13 8.07 -5.92 -10.10
C LYS A 13 7.97 -5.63 -11.60
N THR A 14 9.00 -4.99 -12.14
CA THR A 14 9.12 -4.74 -13.58
C THR A 14 10.57 -4.86 -14.04
N THR A 15 10.76 -4.99 -15.35
CA THR A 15 12.04 -4.79 -16.03
C THR A 15 11.91 -3.52 -16.87
N GLY A 16 12.38 -2.39 -16.32
CA GLY A 16 12.26 -1.08 -16.96
C GLY A 16 13.24 -0.06 -16.37
N PRO A 17 13.36 1.12 -17.00
CA PRO A 17 14.28 2.17 -16.57
C PRO A 17 13.82 2.90 -15.29
N THR A 18 12.54 2.78 -14.94
CA THR A 18 11.92 3.43 -13.76
C THR A 18 11.60 2.41 -12.68
N GLY A 19 11.57 2.87 -11.42
CA GLY A 19 11.08 2.07 -10.31
C GLY A 19 9.55 1.90 -10.35
N VAL A 20 9.05 1.01 -9.48
CA VAL A 20 7.61 0.67 -9.37
C VAL A 20 7.01 1.00 -8.00
N GLU A 21 7.53 2.05 -7.36
CA GLU A 21 7.04 2.51 -6.05
C GLU A 21 5.58 2.92 -6.13
N MET A 22 5.20 3.62 -7.21
CA MET A 22 3.85 4.14 -7.40
C MET A 22 2.85 3.02 -7.66
N GLU A 23 3.25 1.96 -8.35
CA GLU A 23 2.43 0.79 -8.64
C GLU A 23 2.11 0.04 -7.34
N ALA A 24 3.12 -0.15 -6.47
CA ALA A 24 2.92 -0.77 -5.17
C ALA A 24 2.02 0.08 -4.24
N ILE A 25 2.29 1.40 -4.15
CA ILE A 25 1.50 2.32 -3.32
C ILE A 25 0.06 2.46 -3.84
N THR A 26 -0.12 2.53 -5.15
CA THR A 26 -1.45 2.61 -5.76
C THR A 26 -2.21 1.31 -5.55
N ALA A 27 -1.57 0.15 -5.68
CA ALA A 27 -2.21 -1.14 -5.45
C ALA A 27 -2.79 -1.27 -4.03
N VAL A 28 -2.02 -0.92 -2.99
CA VAL A 28 -2.55 -0.95 -1.61
C VAL A 28 -3.66 0.08 -1.40
N SER A 29 -3.54 1.27 -2.00
CA SER A 29 -4.55 2.33 -1.87
C SER A 29 -5.87 1.92 -2.50
N ILE A 30 -5.85 1.36 -3.72
CA ILE A 30 -7.06 0.88 -4.39
C ILE A 30 -7.66 -0.29 -3.62
N ALA A 31 -6.84 -1.25 -3.14
CA ALA A 31 -7.34 -2.35 -2.32
C ALA A 31 -8.04 -1.85 -1.03
N ALA A 32 -7.46 -0.86 -0.35
CA ALA A 32 -8.06 -0.24 0.83
C ALA A 32 -9.38 0.45 0.50
N LEU A 33 -9.43 1.21 -0.60
CA LEU A 33 -10.64 1.89 -1.06
C LEU A 33 -11.73 0.90 -1.47
N THR A 34 -11.37 -0.23 -2.09
CA THR A 34 -12.32 -1.30 -2.41
C THR A 34 -12.90 -1.92 -1.15
N ILE A 35 -12.09 -2.17 -0.12
CA ILE A 35 -12.59 -2.68 1.16
C ILE A 35 -13.51 -1.66 1.83
N TYR A 36 -13.14 -0.37 1.81
CA TYR A 36 -14.01 0.69 2.30
C TYR A 36 -15.34 0.69 1.56
N ASP A 37 -15.34 0.59 0.23
CA ASP A 37 -16.55 0.55 -0.59
C ASP A 37 -17.48 -0.60 -0.22
N MET A 38 -16.92 -1.78 0.05
CA MET A 38 -17.69 -2.97 0.45
C MET A 38 -18.25 -2.89 1.87
N CYS A 39 -17.57 -2.17 2.78
CA CYS A 39 -17.92 -2.13 4.20
C CYS A 39 -18.57 -0.81 4.67
N LYS A 40 -18.58 0.25 3.85
CA LYS A 40 -19.09 1.59 4.22
C LYS A 40 -20.55 1.64 4.67
N ALA A 41 -21.34 0.62 4.33
CA ALA A 41 -22.72 0.51 4.77
C ALA A 41 -22.83 0.10 6.25
N VAL A 42 -21.83 -0.63 6.77
CA VAL A 42 -21.77 -1.11 8.15
C VAL A 42 -21.13 -0.06 9.05
N ASP A 43 -20.00 0.49 8.63
CA ASP A 43 -19.29 1.54 9.36
C ASP A 43 -18.69 2.57 8.39
N LYS A 44 -19.01 3.85 8.60
CA LYS A 44 -18.47 4.97 7.80
C LYS A 44 -17.20 5.58 8.41
N GLY A 45 -16.90 5.26 9.66
CA GLY A 45 -15.76 5.77 10.42
C GLY A 45 -14.44 5.06 10.12
N MET A 46 -14.43 4.04 9.26
CA MET A 46 -13.20 3.37 8.83
C MET A 46 -12.22 4.38 8.21
N GLY A 47 -10.96 4.33 8.64
CA GLY A 47 -9.88 5.15 8.09
C GLY A 47 -8.91 4.31 7.28
N VAL A 48 -8.36 4.90 6.21
CA VAL A 48 -7.17 4.38 5.53
C VAL A 48 -5.96 5.15 6.06
N THR A 49 -5.12 4.49 6.83
CA THR A 49 -3.90 5.07 7.42
C THR A 49 -2.67 4.31 6.96
N ASP A 50 -1.48 4.84 7.26
CA ASP A 50 -0.24 4.07 7.16
C ASP A 50 0.08 3.54 5.75
N VAL A 51 -0.24 4.33 4.72
CA VAL A 51 0.14 4.05 3.34
C VAL A 51 1.56 4.55 3.08
N TYR A 52 2.51 3.62 2.97
CA TYR A 52 3.92 3.93 2.71
C TYR A 52 4.64 2.79 1.99
N LEU A 53 5.81 3.09 1.44
CA LEU A 53 6.70 2.10 0.84
C LEU A 53 7.49 1.35 1.93
N LEU A 54 7.44 0.03 1.93
CA LEU A 54 8.21 -0.81 2.87
C LEU A 54 9.65 -1.05 2.38
N ALA A 55 9.79 -1.41 1.11
CA ALA A 55 11.07 -1.69 0.49
C ALA A 55 11.01 -1.43 -1.02
N LYS A 56 12.17 -1.11 -1.58
CA LYS A 56 12.41 -1.05 -3.02
C LYS A 56 13.81 -1.57 -3.29
N SER A 57 13.99 -2.30 -4.38
CA SER A 57 15.32 -2.68 -4.87
C SER A 57 15.45 -2.35 -6.35
N GLY A 58 16.64 -1.92 -6.77
CA GLY A 58 16.97 -1.66 -8.17
C GLY A 58 16.92 -0.19 -8.56
N GLY A 59 17.46 0.10 -9.75
CA GLY A 59 17.72 1.46 -10.23
C GLY A 59 18.95 2.09 -9.57
N LYS A 60 19.28 3.31 -10.00
CA LYS A 60 20.47 4.05 -9.55
C LYS A 60 20.49 4.28 -8.03
N SER A 61 19.32 4.41 -7.41
CA SER A 61 19.18 4.68 -5.97
C SER A 61 19.43 3.46 -5.07
N GLY A 62 19.62 2.26 -5.65
CA GLY A 62 19.91 1.04 -4.90
C GLY A 62 18.70 0.50 -4.11
N THR A 63 18.98 -0.19 -3.01
CA THR A 63 17.97 -0.79 -2.14
C THR A 63 17.55 0.19 -1.05
N TYR A 64 16.25 0.43 -0.95
CA TYR A 64 15.60 1.15 0.14
C TYR A 64 14.84 0.14 1.02
N THR A 65 14.92 0.33 2.33
CA THR A 65 14.09 -0.36 3.32
C THR A 65 13.72 0.66 4.38
N ARG A 66 12.43 0.70 4.74
CA ARG A 66 11.93 1.60 5.77
C ARG A 66 12.50 1.19 7.14
N VAL A 67 13.06 2.16 7.87
CA VAL A 67 13.60 2.01 9.23
C VAL A 67 12.62 2.52 10.28
#